data_AF-A0A842NB15-F1
#
_entry.id   AF-A0A842NB15-F1
#
_cell.length_a   1.000
_cell.length_b   1.000
_cell.length_c   1.000
_cell.angle_alpha   90.00
_cell.angle_beta   90.00
_cell.angle_gamma   90.00
#
_symmetry.space_group_name_H-M   'P 1'
#
loop_
_entity.id
_entity.type
_entity.pdbx_description
1 polymer ?
#
loop_
_entity_poly.entity_id
_entity_poly.type
_entity_poly.pdbx_seq_one_letter_code
_entity_poly.pdbx_strand_id
1 'polypeptide(L)' 'MRISVLKIDDNQEKDYDIVKITHIGFVDEYGIEGLLLLKSDDGKEFHMHAFSGEVAKHISAFHS' A
#
# COMPACT_ATOMS: atom_id res chain seq x y z
N MET A 1 4.21 -26.93 -5.33
CA MET A 1 3.75 -25.53 -5.26
C MET A 1 4.97 -24.64 -5.45
N ARG A 2 5.08 -23.92 -6.58
CA ARG A 2 6.21 -23.01 -6.82
C ARG A 2 5.86 -21.68 -6.17
N ILE A 3 6.63 -21.28 -5.15
CA ILE A 3 6.54 -19.96 -4.54
C ILE A 3 7.31 -19.03 -5.47
N SER A 4 6.60 -18.23 -6.26
CA SER A 4 7.20 -17.13 -7.00
C SER A 4 7.56 -16.06 -5.99
N VAL A 5 8.82 -16.00 -5.57
CA VAL A 5 9.34 -14.82 -4.87
C VAL A 5 9.26 -13.65 -5.84
N LEU A 6 8.35 -12.71 -5.58
CA LEU A 6 8.30 -11.44 -6.31
C LEU A 6 9.68 -10.79 -6.17
N LYS A 7 10.40 -10.63 -7.28
CA LYS A 7 11.60 -9.78 -7.32
C LYS A 7 11.09 -8.34 -7.24
N ILE A 8 11.28 -7.71 -6.09
CA ILE A 8 10.94 -6.29 -5.86
C ILE A 8 11.97 -5.37 -6.54
N ASP A 9 13.04 -5.93 -7.07
CA ASP A 9 14.07 -5.26 -7.90
C ASP A 9 13.85 -5.59 -9.39
N ASP A 10 12.60 -5.61 -9.85
CA ASP A 10 12.32 -5.63 -11.28
C ASP A 10 12.59 -4.23 -11.83
N ASN A 11 13.22 -4.14 -13.01
CA ASN A 11 13.65 -2.86 -13.57
C ASN A 11 12.43 -1.97 -13.76
N GLN A 12 12.37 -0.85 -13.05
CA GLN A 12 11.18 -0.01 -13.01
C GLN A 12 10.77 0.40 -14.42
N GLU A 13 9.61 -0.07 -14.88
CA GLU A 13 9.11 0.34 -16.18
C GLU A 13 8.76 1.82 -16.13
N LYS A 14 9.00 2.53 -17.23
CA LYS A 14 8.83 3.99 -17.32
C LYS A 14 7.40 4.48 -17.00
N ASP A 15 6.42 3.58 -17.01
CA ASP A 15 5.01 3.90 -16.83
C ASP A 15 4.53 3.80 -15.37
N TYR A 16 5.37 3.29 -14.44
CA TYR A 16 5.00 3.21 -13.02
C TYR A 16 5.45 4.44 -12.23
N ASP A 17 4.54 5.00 -11.43
CA ASP A 17 4.86 5.98 -10.41
C ASP A 17 5.36 5.26 -9.14
N ILE A 18 6.55 5.63 -8.66
CA ILE A 18 7.03 5.20 -7.34
C ILE A 18 6.33 6.02 -6.27
N VAL A 19 5.68 5.35 -5.33
CA VAL A 19 4.95 5.98 -4.23
C VAL A 19 5.34 5.36 -2.90
N LYS A 20 5.21 6.14 -1.83
CA LYS A 20 5.43 5.68 -0.45
C LYS A 20 4.12 5.76 0.31
N ILE A 21 3.91 4.85 1.26
CA ILE A 21 2.80 4.91 2.19
C ILE A 21 3.00 6.11 3.12
N THR A 22 2.09 7.06 3.07
CA THR A 22 2.08 8.24 3.95
C THR A 22 1.06 8.11 5.07
N HIS A 23 0.00 7.30 4.87
CA HIS A 23 -1.00 7.06 5.89
C HIS A 23 -1.61 5.66 5.77
N ILE A 24 -1.97 5.10 6.92
CA ILE A 24 -2.65 3.81 7.04
C ILE A 24 -3.84 4.02 7.97
N GLY A 25 -5.01 3.55 7.55
CA GLY A 25 -6.24 3.70 8.34
C GLY A 25 -7.34 2.75 7.91
N PHE A 26 -8.56 3.15 8.21
CA PHE A 26 -9.78 2.42 7.89
C PHE A 26 -10.78 3.36 7.21
N VAL A 27 -11.59 2.81 6.31
CA VAL A 27 -12.65 3.57 5.61
C VAL A 27 -13.89 3.73 6.50
N ASP A 28 -14.09 2.82 7.46
CA ASP A 28 -15.23 2.76 8.35
C ASP A 28 -14.83 2.63 9.84
N GLU A 29 -15.76 2.96 10.73
CA GLU A 29 -15.55 2.95 12.19
C GLU A 29 -15.34 1.54 12.79
N TYR A 30 -15.81 0.50 12.10
CA TYR A 30 -15.66 -0.89 12.53
C TYR A 30 -14.33 -1.50 12.06
N GLY A 31 -13.58 -0.79 11.21
CA GLY A 31 -12.29 -1.21 10.70
C GLY A 31 -12.37 -2.41 9.77
N ILE A 32 -13.45 -2.54 8.99
CA ILE A 32 -13.66 -3.67 8.08
C ILE A 32 -12.88 -3.47 6.79
N GLU A 33 -12.89 -2.26 6.23
CA GLU A 33 -12.15 -1.91 5.01
C GLU A 33 -10.91 -1.07 5.34
N GLY A 34 -9.77 -1.49 4.81
CA GLY A 34 -8.49 -0.82 5.01
C GLY A 34 -8.29 0.37 4.09
N LEU A 35 -7.54 1.37 4.53
CA LEU A 35 -7.18 2.55 3.74
C LEU A 35 -5.66 2.74 3.73
N LEU A 36 -5.11 2.98 2.54
CA LEU A 36 -3.75 3.50 2.36
C LEU A 36 -3.81 4.82 1.59
N LEU A 37 -3.07 5.81 2.10
CA LEU A 37 -2.68 6.98 1.32
C LEU A 37 -1.25 6.77 0.87
N LEU A 38 -1.04 6.86 -0.43
CA LEU A 38 0.25 6.73 -1.09
C LEU A 38 0.60 8.08 -1.71
N LYS A 39 1.86 8.48 -1.61
CA LYS A 39 2.34 9.73 -2.20
C LYS A 39 3.61 9.52 -3.00
N SER A 40 3.68 10.09 -4.20
CA SER A 40 4.91 10.16 -4.99
C SER A 40 5.78 11.34 -4.54
N ASP A 41 7.06 11.32 -4.92
CA ASP A 41 7.99 12.42 -4.63
C ASP A 41 7.54 13.74 -5.31
N ASP A 42 6.86 13.63 -6.46
CA ASP A 42 6.26 14.75 -7.22
C ASP A 42 4.95 15.26 -6.59
N GLY A 43 4.50 14.66 -5.48
CA GLY A 43 3.37 15.13 -4.70
C GLY A 43 2.00 14.59 -5.13
N LYS A 44 1.94 13.68 -6.11
CA LYS A 44 0.69 12.98 -6.47
C LYS A 44 0.25 12.07 -5.33
N GLU A 45 -1.05 12.07 -5.05
CA GLU A 45 -1.66 11.26 -3.98
C GLU A 45 -2.57 10.20 -4.57
N PHE A 46 -2.46 8.97 -4.05
CA PHE A 46 -3.25 7.83 -4.48
C PHE A 46 -3.89 7.17 -3.26
N HIS A 47 -5.18 6.89 -3.35
CA HIS A 47 -5.94 6.23 -2.30
C HIS A 47 -6.19 4.78 -2.69
N MET A 48 -5.94 3.84 -1.78
CA MET A 48 -6.19 2.42 -2.00
C MET A 48 -7.03 1.84 -0.87
N HIS A 49 -8.07 1.09 -1.25
CA HIS A 49 -9.05 0.48 -0.34
C HIS A 49 -9.42 -0.97 -0.73
N ALA A 50 -8.61 -1.60 -1.58
CA ALA A 50 -8.86 -2.93 -2.13
C ALA A 50 -8.51 -4.10 -1.18
N PHE A 51 -8.48 -3.85 0.14
CA PHE A 51 -8.06 -4.84 1.15
C PHE A 51 -8.79 -4.62 2.48
N SER A 52 -8.81 -5.67 3.32
CA SER A 52 -9.49 -5.62 4.61
C SER A 52 -8.72 -4.78 5.63
N GLY A 53 -9.42 -4.32 6.66
CA GLY A 53 -8.80 -3.61 7.77
C GLY A 53 -7.78 -4.46 8.53
N GLU A 54 -7.91 -5.78 8.55
CA GLU A 54 -6.89 -6.67 9.12
C GLU A 54 -5.55 -6.56 8.36
N VAL A 55 -5.60 -6.46 7.03
CA VAL A 55 -4.41 -6.22 6.21
C VAL A 55 -3.84 -4.83 6.48
N ALA A 56 -4.70 -3.80 6.61
CA ALA A 56 -4.27 -2.44 7.00
C ALA A 56 -3.50 -2.45 8.33
N LYS A 57 -4.05 -3.14 9.34
CA LYS A 57 -3.46 -3.29 10.66
C LYS A 57 -2.13 -4.04 10.60
N HIS A 58 -2.05 -5.08 9.77
CA HIS A 58 -0.80 -5.81 9.56
C HIS A 58 0.28 -4.91 8.94
N ILE A 59 -0.04 -4.15 7.89
CA ILE A 59 0.88 -3.22 7.23
C ILE A 59 1.36 -2.15 8.22
N SER A 60 0.46 -1.63 9.07
CA SER A 60 0.81 -0.65 10.10
C SER A 60 1.87 -1.13 11.08
N ALA A 61 2.04 -2.44 11.28
CA ALA A 61 3.10 -2.97 12.14
C ALA A 61 4.51 -2.82 11.53
N PHE A 62 4.61 -2.55 10.23
CA PHE A 62 5.88 -2.39 9.51
C PHE A 62 6.17 -0.93 9.10
N HIS A 63 5.23 -0.02 9.36
CA HIS A 63 5.39 1.41 9.12
C HIS A 63 5.95 2.04 10.41
N SER A 64 7.28 1.98 10.57
CA SER A 64 8.04 2.63 11.66
C SER A 64 8.77 3.87 11.17
#